data_AF-A0A3B0X755-F1
#
_entry.id   AF-A0A3B0X755-F1
#
_cell.length_a   1.000
_cell.length_b   1.000
_cell.length_c   1.000
_cell.angle_alpha   90.00
_cell.angle_beta   90.00
_cell.angle_gamma   90.00
#
_symmetry.space_group_name_H-M   'P 1'
#
loop_
_entity.id
_entity.type
_entity.pdbx_description
1 polymer ?
#
loop_
_entity_poly.entity_id
_entity_poly.type
_entity_poly.pdbx_seq_one_letter_code
_entity_poly.pdbx_strand_id
1 'polypeptide(L)'
;MFNSQLLIPFVFLLTGFGSAYLFLNYSSGETTLSSSNEPFMQADVVNNISLYTPDMLSTPEENRLSKLENEVEQLKQQLLQVNQTLESFSTENKQISPVIFGRTNKIPTPSVLTQRLHSYESLIRGGIDQITAEDIVRRKNNFELKRLALQDRATRENYLNTQQYYDELNTINQSDISLRDELGDDRYDEYLFSSKQNNRIKISSVMLGSAAEEVGIEKGDVVLSYNNQRMFTWQELKGATTEGSLGEFVSMTIYRAGEHYSFTVPRGPLGIQLGATRLEP
;
A
#
# COMPACT_ATOMS: atom_id res chain seq x y z
N MET A 1 57.44 -25.62 -32.61
CA MET A 1 56.86 -25.12 -33.87
C MET A 1 55.72 -24.19 -33.50
N PHE A 2 55.85 -22.90 -33.87
CA PHE A 2 54.84 -21.85 -34.09
C PHE A 2 53.69 -21.67 -33.07
N ASN A 3 53.22 -20.47 -32.70
CA ASN A 3 53.68 -19.07 -32.65
C ASN A 3 52.46 -18.25 -32.19
N SER A 4 52.69 -17.15 -31.44
CA SER A 4 51.82 -15.94 -31.40
C SER A 4 50.47 -16.11 -30.65
N GLN A 5 49.84 -15.17 -29.94
CA GLN A 5 49.86 -13.71 -29.72
C GLN A 5 48.72 -13.49 -28.68
N LEU A 6 48.55 -12.46 -27.85
CA LEU A 6 49.18 -11.17 -27.62
C LEU A 6 48.68 -10.76 -26.21
N LEU A 7 49.60 -10.39 -25.33
CA LEU A 7 49.32 -9.70 -24.07
C LEU A 7 49.89 -8.28 -24.22
N ILE A 8 49.55 -7.40 -23.28
CA ILE A 8 50.08 -6.05 -23.03
C ILE A 8 49.42 -4.91 -23.87
N PRO A 9 49.54 -3.62 -23.47
CA PRO A 9 48.67 -2.84 -22.56
C PRO A 9 48.12 -1.56 -23.24
N PHE A 10 47.32 -0.72 -22.56
CA PHE A 10 47.28 0.69 -22.95
C PHE A 10 47.05 1.61 -21.75
N VAL A 11 48.06 2.44 -21.52
CA VAL A 11 48.13 3.56 -20.57
C VAL A 11 48.53 4.77 -21.42
N PHE A 12 47.86 5.91 -21.19
CA PHE A 12 47.97 7.25 -21.84
C PHE A 12 47.39 7.34 -23.28
N LEU A 13 46.71 8.41 -23.73
CA LEU A 13 47.06 9.84 -23.66
C LEU A 13 45.93 10.71 -24.29
N LEU A 14 45.95 12.02 -23.99
CA LEU A 14 45.29 13.18 -24.65
C LEU A 14 43.83 13.50 -24.27
N THR A 15 43.56 14.44 -23.36
CA THR A 15 43.48 15.92 -23.55
C THR A 15 42.50 16.40 -24.63
N GLY A 16 41.46 17.12 -24.19
CA GLY A 16 40.80 18.16 -24.98
C GLY A 16 39.27 18.13 -24.91
N PHE A 17 38.67 18.95 -24.05
CA PHE A 17 37.58 19.88 -24.43
C PHE A 17 37.20 20.76 -23.23
N GLY A 18 37.78 21.94 -23.18
CA GLY A 18 37.22 23.07 -22.45
C GLY A 18 36.70 24.06 -23.47
N SER A 19 35.42 24.43 -23.40
CA SER A 19 34.87 25.76 -23.75
C SER A 19 33.34 25.75 -23.80
N ALA A 20 32.77 26.87 -23.40
CA ALA A 20 31.38 27.32 -23.61
C ALA A 20 30.29 26.76 -22.69
N TYR A 21 30.15 27.35 -21.49
CA TYR A 21 28.84 27.84 -21.05
C TYR A 21 29.02 29.23 -20.41
N LEU A 22 28.94 30.22 -21.29
CA LEU A 22 28.72 31.63 -21.00
C LEU A 22 27.20 31.86 -21.21
N PHE A 23 26.65 32.88 -20.54
CA PHE A 23 25.28 33.43 -20.69
C PHE A 23 24.15 32.76 -19.93
N LEU A 24 23.85 33.28 -18.74
CA LEU A 24 22.54 33.92 -18.45
C LEU A 24 22.55 34.40 -16.99
N ASN A 25 23.20 35.54 -16.77
CA ASN A 25 22.99 36.31 -15.55
C ASN A 25 23.11 37.78 -15.93
N TYR A 26 22.02 38.38 -16.42
CA TYR A 26 21.82 39.84 -16.55
C TYR A 26 20.38 40.13 -17.02
N SER A 27 19.84 41.27 -16.56
CA SER A 27 18.52 41.87 -16.83
C SER A 27 17.47 41.50 -15.76
N SER A 28 17.03 42.41 -14.90
CA SER A 28 16.59 43.80 -15.10
C SER A 28 16.77 44.54 -13.75
N GLY A 29 17.17 45.81 -13.64
CA GLY A 29 16.86 46.99 -14.43
C GLY A 29 16.19 48.00 -13.49
N GLU A 30 16.99 48.77 -12.73
CA GLU A 30 16.54 49.96 -12.01
C GLU A 30 16.52 51.17 -12.97
N THR A 31 15.40 51.90 -13.00
CA THR A 31 15.35 53.27 -13.54
C THR A 31 14.42 54.16 -12.70
N THR A 32 15.06 54.93 -11.82
CA THR A 32 14.84 56.34 -11.41
C THR A 32 13.53 57.10 -11.71
N LEU A 33 13.03 57.74 -10.63
CA LEU A 33 12.56 59.15 -10.46
C LEU A 33 11.75 59.87 -11.55
N SER A 34 10.61 60.45 -11.14
CA SER A 34 10.29 61.91 -11.09
C SER A 34 8.76 62.07 -11.00
N SER A 35 8.16 62.47 -9.87
CA SER A 35 8.03 63.86 -9.37
C SER A 35 7.59 64.88 -10.42
N SER A 36 6.32 65.26 -10.39
CA SER A 36 5.87 66.65 -10.63
C SER A 36 4.51 66.89 -9.95
N ASN A 37 4.54 67.74 -8.92
CA ASN A 37 3.40 68.44 -8.31
C ASN A 37 2.73 69.39 -9.33
N GLU A 38 1.41 69.65 -9.30
CA GLU A 38 0.69 70.76 -8.62
C GLU A 38 -0.70 70.91 -9.37
N PRO A 39 -1.72 71.70 -8.95
CA PRO A 39 -2.51 71.59 -7.71
C PRO A 39 -4.02 72.02 -7.82
N PHE A 40 -4.72 72.00 -6.68
CA PHE A 40 -5.89 72.80 -6.23
C PHE A 40 -7.24 72.86 -7.00
N MET A 41 -8.24 72.16 -6.42
CA MET A 41 -9.57 72.61 -5.94
C MET A 41 -10.23 73.90 -6.50
N GLN A 42 -11.48 73.79 -7.01
CA GLN A 42 -12.73 74.30 -6.38
C GLN A 42 -13.95 74.24 -7.33
N ALA A 43 -15.10 73.80 -6.78
CA ALA A 43 -16.42 74.47 -6.81
C ALA A 43 -17.60 73.48 -6.96
N ASP A 44 -18.51 73.59 -6.00
CA ASP A 44 -19.79 72.88 -5.89
C ASP A 44 -20.84 73.29 -6.95
N VAL A 45 -21.81 72.38 -7.16
CA VAL A 45 -23.29 72.58 -7.24
C VAL A 45 -23.97 71.74 -8.34
N VAL A 46 -24.52 70.60 -7.90
CA VAL A 46 -25.85 69.98 -8.20
C VAL A 46 -26.12 69.14 -9.47
N ASN A 47 -26.42 67.85 -9.19
CA ASN A 47 -27.26 66.82 -9.84
C ASN A 47 -27.07 66.45 -11.33
N ASN A 48 -26.63 65.21 -11.61
CA ASN A 48 -27.50 64.00 -11.76
C ASN A 48 -26.67 62.73 -12.10
N ILE A 49 -27.20 61.54 -11.74
CA ILE A 49 -26.85 60.15 -12.17
C ILE A 49 -25.92 59.31 -11.24
N SER A 50 -26.59 58.37 -10.54
CA SER A 50 -26.24 56.98 -10.17
C SER A 50 -24.80 56.61 -9.74
N LEU A 51 -24.63 56.08 -8.53
CA LEU A 51 -23.78 54.89 -8.29
C LEU A 51 -24.05 54.25 -6.91
N TYR A 52 -24.33 52.94 -6.96
CA TYR A 52 -24.12 51.86 -5.98
C TYR A 52 -23.73 52.23 -4.52
N THR A 53 -24.53 51.70 -3.58
CA THR A 53 -24.23 51.57 -2.15
C THR A 53 -23.03 50.65 -1.87
N PRO A 54 -22.10 51.03 -0.98
CA PRO A 54 -21.13 50.10 -0.39
C PRO A 54 -21.60 49.67 1.01
N ASP A 55 -21.71 48.35 1.26
CA ASP A 55 -21.31 47.79 2.55
C ASP A 55 -21.03 46.27 2.49
N MET A 56 -19.73 45.95 2.50
CA MET A 56 -19.02 44.94 3.29
C MET A 56 -19.66 43.55 3.56
N LEU A 57 -19.24 42.58 2.74
CA LEU A 57 -18.46 41.37 3.13
C LEU A 57 -18.96 40.46 4.29
N SER A 58 -19.87 39.53 3.98
CA SER A 58 -19.96 38.23 4.69
C SER A 58 -19.13 37.19 3.93
N THR A 59 -18.07 36.68 4.54
CA THR A 59 -17.04 35.84 3.89
C THR A 59 -17.53 34.44 3.48
N PRO A 60 -17.00 33.86 2.38
CA PRO A 60 -17.25 32.48 1.95
C PRO A 60 -16.88 31.37 2.96
N GLU A 61 -16.14 31.68 4.03
CA GLU A 61 -15.67 30.68 5.01
C GLU A 61 -16.78 30.20 5.96
N GLU A 62 -17.73 31.06 6.33
CA GLU A 62 -18.83 30.72 7.25
C GLU A 62 -19.83 29.74 6.61
N ASN A 63 -20.02 29.88 5.29
CA ASN A 63 -20.78 28.92 4.48
C ASN A 63 -20.05 27.59 4.27
N ARG A 64 -18.70 27.58 4.35
CA ARG A 64 -17.91 26.35 4.30
C ARG A 64 -17.96 25.60 5.62
N LEU A 65 -17.85 26.31 6.75
CA LEU A 65 -17.87 25.72 8.09
C LEU A 65 -19.22 25.05 8.37
N SER A 66 -20.32 25.74 8.08
CA SER A 66 -21.67 25.20 8.23
C SER A 66 -21.95 23.99 7.32
N LYS A 67 -21.35 23.95 6.13
CA LYS A 67 -21.44 22.79 5.24
C LYS A 67 -20.64 21.59 5.78
N LEU A 68 -19.45 21.83 6.32
CA LEU A 68 -18.62 20.82 6.95
C LEU A 68 -19.25 20.26 8.23
N GLU A 69 -19.86 21.10 9.07
CA GLU A 69 -20.59 20.64 10.26
C GLU A 69 -21.78 19.75 9.90
N ASN A 70 -22.56 20.15 8.89
CA ASN A 70 -23.68 19.33 8.42
C ASN A 70 -23.21 17.97 7.83
N GLU A 71 -22.09 17.93 7.12
CA GLU A 71 -21.51 16.68 6.62
C GLU A 71 -21.02 15.77 7.76
N VAL A 72 -20.39 16.34 8.79
CA VAL A 72 -19.94 15.60 9.98
C VAL A 72 -21.13 15.02 10.76
N GLU A 73 -22.21 15.79 10.89
CA GLU A 73 -23.43 15.35 11.57
C GLU A 73 -24.09 14.17 10.83
N GLN A 74 -24.16 14.26 9.49
CA GLN A 74 -24.68 13.18 8.65
C GLN A 74 -23.81 11.91 8.73
N LEU A 75 -22.48 12.07 8.74
CA LEU A 75 -21.55 10.94 8.86
C LEU A 75 -21.67 10.25 10.22
N LYS A 76 -21.86 11.00 11.32
CA LYS A 76 -22.10 10.41 12.65
C LYS A 76 -23.40 9.60 12.70
N GLN A 77 -24.47 10.11 12.09
CA GLN A 77 -25.75 9.40 12.01
C GLN A 77 -25.64 8.11 11.19
N GLN A 78 -24.91 8.15 10.06
CA GLN A 78 -24.64 6.96 9.26
C GLN A 78 -23.81 5.92 10.03
N LEU A 79 -22.80 6.35 10.78
CA LEU A 79 -22.00 5.45 11.63
C LEU A 79 -22.83 4.78 12.73
N LEU A 80 -23.75 5.52 13.34
CA LEU A 80 -24.65 4.98 14.36
C LEU A 80 -25.57 3.90 13.79
N GLN A 81 -26.14 4.13 12.60
CA GLN A 81 -26.99 3.14 11.91
C GLN A 81 -26.19 1.90 11.47
N VAL A 82 -24.95 2.08 11.01
CA VAL A 82 -24.07 0.97 10.63
C VAL A 82 -23.72 0.11 11.84
N ASN A 83 -23.40 0.70 12.99
CA ASN A 83 -23.13 -0.08 14.20
C ASN A 83 -24.37 -0.81 14.71
N GLN A 84 -25.54 -0.18 14.69
CA GLN A 84 -26.80 -0.82 15.08
C GLN A 84 -27.17 -1.99 14.14
N THR A 85 -26.94 -1.83 12.84
CA THR A 85 -27.16 -2.93 11.88
C THR A 85 -26.16 -4.06 12.09
N LEU A 86 -24.87 -3.76 12.34
CA LEU A 86 -23.87 -4.78 12.66
C LEU A 86 -24.18 -5.57 13.94
N GLU A 87 -24.72 -4.91 14.97
CA GLU A 87 -25.19 -5.58 16.18
C GLU A 87 -26.36 -6.52 15.88
N SER A 88 -27.34 -6.10 15.05
CA SER A 88 -28.45 -6.96 14.65
C SER A 88 -28.04 -8.17 13.80
N PHE A 89 -27.01 -8.05 12.95
CA PHE A 89 -26.47 -9.17 12.16
C PHE A 89 -25.73 -10.21 13.01
N SER A 90 -25.20 -9.83 14.17
CA SER A 90 -24.46 -10.74 15.06
C SER A 90 -25.37 -11.64 15.92
N THR A 91 -26.65 -11.30 16.06
CA THR A 91 -27.62 -12.04 16.87
C THR A 91 -28.44 -13.08 16.10
N GLU A 92 -28.39 -13.12 14.76
CA GLU A 92 -29.40 -13.85 13.97
C GLU A 92 -28.86 -14.94 13.01
N ASN A 93 -27.62 -15.40 13.18
CA ASN A 93 -27.10 -16.50 12.35
C ASN A 93 -26.64 -17.71 13.18
N LYS A 94 -27.62 -18.37 13.80
CA LYS A 94 -27.51 -19.79 14.16
C LYS A 94 -28.35 -20.56 13.14
N GLN A 95 -27.64 -21.36 12.33
CA GLN A 95 -28.11 -22.42 11.43
C GLN A 95 -28.28 -22.06 9.94
N ILE A 96 -27.65 -22.94 9.13
CA ILE A 96 -27.91 -23.34 7.73
C ILE A 96 -26.94 -22.76 6.67
N SER A 97 -26.06 -23.64 6.17
CA SER A 97 -25.44 -23.59 4.81
C SER A 97 -26.38 -24.27 3.79
N PRO A 98 -26.15 -24.37 2.45
CA PRO A 98 -25.11 -23.80 1.55
C PRO A 98 -25.68 -23.27 0.18
N VAL A 99 -24.79 -23.02 -0.83
CA VAL A 99 -24.96 -23.13 -2.31
C VAL A 99 -24.85 -21.84 -3.20
N ILE A 100 -23.68 -21.75 -3.86
CA ILE A 100 -23.34 -21.47 -5.30
C ILE A 100 -23.88 -20.22 -6.08
N PHE A 101 -22.90 -19.45 -6.57
CA PHE A 101 -22.78 -18.57 -7.77
C PHE A 101 -23.86 -17.52 -8.12
N GLY A 102 -23.39 -16.27 -8.19
CA GLY A 102 -24.01 -15.21 -8.97
C GLY A 102 -23.03 -14.04 -9.14
N ARG A 103 -22.48 -13.88 -10.35
CA ARG A 103 -21.70 -12.71 -10.76
C ARG A 103 -22.51 -11.44 -10.47
N THR A 104 -21.98 -10.57 -9.64
CA THR A 104 -22.29 -9.14 -9.70
C THR A 104 -20.96 -8.41 -9.83
N ASN A 105 -20.85 -7.63 -10.91
CA ASN A 105 -19.82 -6.60 -11.05
C ASN A 105 -20.02 -5.61 -9.90
N LYS A 106 -19.40 -5.89 -8.74
CA LYS A 106 -19.10 -4.84 -7.79
C LYS A 106 -17.95 -4.05 -8.39
N ILE A 107 -18.31 -2.93 -9.02
CA ILE A 107 -17.44 -1.77 -9.08
C ILE A 107 -16.84 -1.62 -7.68
N PRO A 108 -15.51 -1.70 -7.49
CA PRO A 108 -14.91 -1.40 -6.22
C PRO A 108 -15.18 0.08 -5.96
N THR A 109 -16.23 0.38 -5.20
CA THR A 109 -16.39 1.68 -4.56
C THR A 109 -15.10 1.97 -3.79
N PRO A 110 -14.48 3.16 -3.93
CA PRO A 110 -13.32 3.55 -3.14
C PRO A 110 -13.78 3.83 -1.71
N SER A 111 -14.07 2.77 -0.96
CA SER A 111 -14.50 2.81 0.45
C SER A 111 -13.33 2.47 1.38
N VAL A 112 -12.10 2.79 0.98
CA VAL A 112 -10.87 2.45 1.73
C VAL A 112 -9.77 3.46 1.39
N LEU A 113 -9.84 4.70 1.87
CA LEU A 113 -8.67 5.59 1.77
C LEU A 113 -7.54 5.18 2.72
N THR A 114 -7.72 4.22 3.65
CA THR A 114 -6.75 4.00 4.74
C THR A 114 -6.90 2.67 5.51
N GLN A 115 -7.01 1.50 4.86
CA GLN A 115 -6.75 0.25 5.61
C GLN A 115 -5.24 0.02 5.67
N ARG A 116 -4.63 0.68 6.67
CA ARG A 116 -3.26 0.49 7.14
C ARG A 116 -2.21 0.78 6.06
N LEU A 117 -1.98 2.08 5.81
CA LEU A 117 -0.61 2.52 5.49
C LEU A 117 0.33 1.82 6.47
N HIS A 118 1.45 1.28 6.00
CA HIS A 118 2.50 0.72 6.85
C HIS A 118 2.77 1.71 7.97
N SER A 119 2.17 1.48 9.14
CA SER A 119 2.11 2.55 10.12
C SER A 119 3.51 2.68 10.67
N TYR A 120 4.12 3.85 10.53
CA TYR A 120 5.41 4.18 11.10
C TYR A 120 5.55 3.61 12.51
N GLU A 121 4.53 3.79 13.34
CA GLU A 121 4.47 3.29 14.71
C GLU A 121 4.60 1.75 14.84
N SER A 122 3.97 0.96 13.94
CA SER A 122 4.13 -0.50 13.97
C SER A 122 5.52 -0.95 13.50
N LEU A 123 6.15 -0.21 12.58
CA LEU A 123 7.53 -0.49 12.18
C LEU A 123 8.48 -0.28 13.37
N ILE A 124 8.34 0.83 14.09
CA ILE A 124 9.13 1.10 15.31
C ILE A 124 8.90 0.05 16.38
N ARG A 125 7.64 -0.33 16.64
CA ARG A 125 7.32 -1.38 17.62
C ARG A 125 7.89 -2.74 17.23
N GLY A 126 7.98 -3.03 15.93
CA GLY A 126 8.66 -4.22 15.39
C GLY A 126 10.19 -4.13 15.42
N GLY A 127 10.76 -3.13 16.12
CA GLY A 127 12.21 -2.99 16.32
C GLY A 127 12.95 -2.37 15.13
N ILE A 128 12.24 -1.77 14.17
CA ILE A 128 12.84 -1.09 13.02
C ILE A 128 13.29 0.32 13.45
N ASP A 129 14.46 0.75 13.00
CA ASP A 129 14.98 2.06 13.34
C ASP A 129 14.13 3.17 12.71
N GLN A 130 14.14 4.35 13.34
CA GLN A 130 13.35 5.50 12.89
C GLN A 130 13.63 5.91 11.44
N ILE A 131 14.90 5.92 11.03
CA ILE A 131 15.30 6.42 9.72
C ILE A 131 14.82 5.46 8.64
N THR A 132 15.06 4.16 8.81
CA THR A 132 14.57 3.11 7.91
C THR A 132 13.05 3.07 7.88
N ALA A 133 12.39 3.17 9.03
CA ALA A 133 10.93 3.19 9.09
C ALA A 133 10.34 4.39 8.31
N GLU A 134 10.91 5.59 8.47
CA GLU A 134 10.50 6.78 7.71
C GLU A 134 10.69 6.59 6.20
N ASP A 135 11.83 6.02 5.79
CA ASP A 135 12.14 5.81 4.37
C ASP A 135 11.24 4.76 3.72
N ILE A 136 10.96 3.65 4.44
CA ILE A 136 9.97 2.64 4.05
C ILE A 136 8.59 3.29 3.84
N VAL A 137 8.11 4.04 4.83
CA VAL A 137 6.81 4.71 4.76
C VAL A 137 6.75 5.68 3.58
N ARG A 138 7.82 6.47 3.38
CA ARG A 138 7.91 7.42 2.27
C ARG A 138 7.82 6.72 0.91
N ARG A 139 8.58 5.65 0.70
CA ARG A 139 8.52 4.87 -0.56
C ARG A 139 7.13 4.27 -0.77
N LYS A 140 6.56 3.63 0.24
CA LYS A 140 5.23 3.02 0.14
C LYS A 140 4.14 4.05 -0.16
N ASN A 141 4.18 5.20 0.50
CA ASN A 141 3.26 6.31 0.19
C ASN A 141 3.44 6.83 -1.24
N ASN A 142 4.66 6.86 -1.77
CA ASN A 142 4.90 7.24 -3.16
C ASN A 142 4.27 6.25 -4.15
N PHE A 143 4.35 4.94 -3.88
CA PHE A 143 3.69 3.92 -4.70
C PHE A 143 2.17 4.01 -4.64
N GLU A 144 1.60 4.19 -3.46
CA GLU A 144 0.15 4.39 -3.31
C GLU A 144 -0.32 5.66 -4.04
N LEU A 145 0.45 6.75 -3.97
CA LEU A 145 0.15 7.97 -4.73
C LEU A 145 0.19 7.72 -6.25
N LYS A 146 1.16 6.94 -6.75
CA LYS A 146 1.21 6.54 -8.17
C LYS A 146 -0.03 5.72 -8.57
N ARG A 147 -0.47 4.79 -7.72
CA ARG A 147 -1.69 3.98 -7.95
C ARG A 147 -2.94 4.86 -8.00
N LEU A 148 -3.08 5.79 -7.06
CA LEU A 148 -4.18 6.76 -7.03
C LEU A 148 -4.18 7.65 -8.27
N ALA A 149 -3.01 8.15 -8.69
CA ALA A 149 -2.87 8.95 -9.89
C ALA A 149 -3.22 8.18 -11.16
N LEU A 150 -2.81 6.90 -11.26
CA LEU A 150 -3.20 6.01 -12.35
C LEU A 150 -4.71 5.80 -12.38
N GLN A 151 -5.34 5.56 -11.22
CA GLN A 151 -6.78 5.37 -11.13
C GLN A 151 -7.55 6.64 -11.55
N ASP A 152 -7.14 7.82 -11.07
CA ASP A 152 -7.75 9.10 -11.46
C ASP A 152 -7.63 9.33 -12.97
N ARG A 153 -6.44 9.14 -13.54
CA ARG A 153 -6.20 9.25 -14.99
C ARG A 153 -7.08 8.29 -15.78
N ALA A 154 -7.07 7.00 -15.42
CA ALA A 154 -7.87 5.98 -16.07
C ALA A 154 -9.37 6.25 -16.00
N THR A 155 -9.83 6.88 -14.92
CA THR A 155 -11.23 7.30 -14.77
C THR A 155 -11.55 8.41 -15.76
N ARG A 156 -10.72 9.46 -15.82
CA ARG A 156 -10.94 10.63 -16.69
C ARG A 156 -10.86 10.29 -18.18
N GLU A 157 -9.94 9.40 -18.53
CA GLU A 157 -9.70 8.98 -19.90
C GLU A 157 -10.54 7.75 -20.30
N ASN A 158 -11.42 7.27 -19.41
CA ASN A 158 -12.36 6.16 -19.66
C ASN A 158 -11.69 4.82 -20.02
N TYR A 159 -10.50 4.55 -19.49
CA TYR A 159 -9.80 3.27 -19.69
C TYR A 159 -9.67 2.44 -18.39
N LEU A 160 -10.42 2.77 -17.34
CA LEU A 160 -10.54 1.89 -16.17
C LEU A 160 -10.98 0.48 -16.57
N ASN A 161 -10.40 -0.53 -15.93
CA ASN A 161 -10.67 -1.96 -16.17
C ASN A 161 -10.31 -2.47 -17.57
N THR A 162 -9.55 -1.70 -18.35
CA THR A 162 -9.00 -2.17 -19.63
C THR A 162 -7.67 -2.90 -19.41
N GLN A 163 -7.22 -3.63 -20.44
CA GLN A 163 -5.89 -4.26 -20.42
C GLN A 163 -4.78 -3.24 -20.17
N GLN A 164 -4.87 -2.06 -20.82
CA GLN A 164 -3.92 -0.97 -20.62
C GLN A 164 -3.81 -0.56 -19.15
N TYR A 165 -4.94 -0.37 -18.47
CA TYR A 165 -4.93 -0.03 -17.04
C TYR A 165 -4.24 -1.10 -16.20
N TYR A 166 -4.51 -2.39 -16.47
CA TYR A 166 -3.87 -3.48 -15.74
C TYR A 166 -2.37 -3.57 -16.02
N ASP A 167 -1.92 -3.32 -17.25
CA ASP A 167 -0.50 -3.32 -17.60
C ASP A 167 0.26 -2.18 -16.91
N GLU A 168 -0.30 -0.96 -16.91
CA GLU A 168 0.26 0.18 -16.19
C GLU A 168 0.28 -0.07 -14.66
N LEU A 169 -0.79 -0.65 -14.12
CA LEU A 169 -0.88 -0.99 -12.70
C LEU A 169 0.16 -2.05 -12.31
N ASN A 170 0.34 -3.08 -13.15
CA ASN A 170 1.36 -4.11 -12.95
C ASN A 170 2.76 -3.50 -12.94
N THR A 171 3.05 -2.55 -13.82
CA THR A 171 4.33 -1.84 -13.86
C THR A 171 4.61 -1.08 -12.56
N ILE A 172 3.58 -0.41 -12.00
CA ILE A 172 3.68 0.27 -10.70
C ILE A 172 3.93 -0.73 -9.58
N ASN A 173 3.20 -1.84 -9.55
CA ASN A 173 3.31 -2.86 -8.51
C ASN A 173 4.65 -3.61 -8.55
N GLN A 174 5.22 -3.85 -9.72
CA GLN A 174 6.53 -4.51 -9.87
C GLN A 174 7.69 -3.70 -9.28
N SER A 175 7.51 -2.37 -9.22
CA SER A 175 8.51 -1.48 -8.62
C SER A 175 8.42 -1.44 -7.10
N ASP A 176 7.33 -1.97 -6.51
CA ASP A 176 7.14 -2.01 -5.06
C ASP A 176 7.92 -3.17 -4.45
N ILE A 177 8.95 -2.85 -3.66
CA ILE A 177 9.76 -3.85 -2.97
C ILE A 177 8.95 -4.40 -1.79
N SER A 178 8.89 -5.73 -1.63
CA SER A 178 8.20 -6.35 -0.49
C SER A 178 8.87 -5.94 0.81
N LEU A 179 8.08 -5.59 1.84
CA LEU A 179 8.63 -5.30 3.17
C LEU A 179 9.44 -6.45 3.72
N ARG A 180 9.02 -7.69 3.42
CA ARG A 180 9.72 -8.89 3.86
C ARG A 180 11.14 -8.96 3.29
N ASP A 181 11.33 -8.55 2.04
CA ASP A 181 12.64 -8.60 1.37
C ASP A 181 13.60 -7.55 1.95
N GLU A 182 13.08 -6.42 2.41
CA GLU A 182 13.88 -5.35 3.00
C GLU A 182 14.22 -5.59 4.47
N LEU A 183 13.25 -6.11 5.22
CA LEU A 183 13.37 -6.30 6.67
C LEU A 183 13.97 -7.65 7.04
N GLY A 184 13.86 -8.64 6.16
CA GLY A 184 14.10 -10.04 6.47
C GLY A 184 12.94 -10.66 7.26
N ASP A 185 12.96 -11.99 7.36
CA ASP A 185 11.87 -12.77 7.95
C ASP A 185 11.61 -12.40 9.42
N ASP A 186 12.65 -12.22 10.23
CA ASP A 186 12.51 -11.99 11.68
C ASP A 186 11.82 -10.63 11.99
N ARG A 187 12.33 -9.53 11.40
CA ARG A 187 11.74 -8.20 11.58
C ARG A 187 10.36 -8.08 10.95
N TYR A 188 10.14 -8.79 9.84
CA TYR A 188 8.83 -8.84 9.21
C TYR A 188 7.81 -9.54 10.11
N ASP A 189 8.20 -10.63 10.79
CA ASP A 189 7.37 -11.33 11.77
C ASP A 189 6.93 -10.41 12.91
N GLU A 190 7.89 -9.69 13.50
CA GLU A 190 7.66 -8.69 14.56
C GLU A 190 6.75 -7.54 14.10
N TYR A 191 6.96 -7.05 12.87
CA TYR A 191 6.10 -6.04 12.27
C TYR A 191 4.65 -6.55 12.11
N LEU A 192 4.45 -7.76 11.61
CA LEU A 192 3.11 -8.34 11.47
C LEU A 192 2.44 -8.49 12.83
N PHE A 193 3.16 -8.96 13.84
CA PHE A 193 2.63 -9.11 15.19
C PHE A 193 2.23 -7.76 15.81
N SER A 194 3.14 -6.80 15.83
CA SER A 194 2.96 -5.46 16.42
C SER A 194 1.87 -4.64 15.70
N SER A 195 1.75 -4.80 14.38
CA SER A 195 0.70 -4.18 13.57
C SER A 195 -0.67 -4.87 13.72
N LYS A 196 -0.79 -5.88 14.59
CA LYS A 196 -2.00 -6.69 14.80
C LYS A 196 -2.46 -7.38 13.51
N GLN A 197 -1.53 -7.82 12.67
CA GLN A 197 -1.79 -8.67 11.51
C GLN A 197 -1.57 -10.15 11.87
N ASN A 198 -2.08 -11.05 11.04
CA ASN A 198 -1.80 -12.47 11.19
C ASN A 198 -0.41 -12.76 10.61
N ASN A 199 0.42 -13.49 11.35
CA ASN A 199 1.78 -13.87 10.99
C ASN A 199 2.00 -15.38 10.95
N ARG A 200 0.92 -16.16 11.09
CA ARG A 200 0.95 -17.61 11.17
C ARG A 200 -0.24 -18.23 10.44
N ILE A 201 -0.06 -19.48 10.04
CA ILE A 201 -1.06 -20.27 9.33
C ILE A 201 -1.56 -21.37 10.27
N LYS A 202 -2.84 -21.35 10.60
CA LYS A 202 -3.45 -22.36 11.46
C LYS A 202 -4.13 -23.44 10.63
N ILE A 203 -3.94 -24.70 11.00
CA ILE A 203 -4.67 -25.83 10.43
C ILE A 203 -6.02 -25.93 11.11
N SER A 204 -7.07 -25.68 10.34
CA SER A 204 -8.46 -25.63 10.83
C SER A 204 -9.11 -27.01 10.85
N SER A 205 -8.75 -27.87 9.90
CA SER A 205 -9.14 -29.28 9.84
C SER A 205 -8.18 -30.07 8.95
N VAL A 206 -8.18 -31.38 9.14
CA VAL A 206 -7.40 -32.36 8.37
C VAL A 206 -8.39 -33.39 7.82
N MET A 207 -8.26 -33.74 6.54
CA MET A 207 -9.12 -34.73 5.88
C MET A 207 -8.65 -36.15 6.19
N LEU A 208 -9.59 -37.05 6.44
CA LEU A 208 -9.34 -38.48 6.62
C LEU A 208 -8.76 -39.08 5.32
N GLY A 209 -7.70 -39.88 5.44
CA GLY A 209 -6.96 -40.48 4.34
C GLY A 209 -6.08 -39.50 3.56
N SER A 210 -5.76 -38.32 4.12
CA SER A 210 -4.90 -37.34 3.47
C SER A 210 -3.42 -37.50 3.85
N ALA A 211 -2.53 -36.96 3.00
CA ALA A 211 -1.10 -36.95 3.27
C ALA A 211 -0.75 -36.26 4.60
N ALA A 212 -1.51 -35.24 5.01
CA ALA A 212 -1.32 -34.59 6.31
C ALA A 212 -1.70 -35.50 7.48
N GLU A 213 -2.79 -36.26 7.36
CA GLU A 213 -3.19 -37.22 8.41
C GLU A 213 -2.16 -38.34 8.55
N GLU A 214 -1.65 -38.88 7.43
CA GLU A 214 -0.66 -39.98 7.43
C GLU A 214 0.62 -39.62 8.19
N VAL A 215 1.05 -38.36 8.15
CA VAL A 215 2.24 -37.89 8.87
C VAL A 215 1.94 -37.44 10.30
N GLY A 216 0.67 -37.44 10.73
CA GLY A 216 0.26 -37.04 12.07
C GLY A 216 0.07 -35.52 12.28
N ILE A 217 -0.18 -34.77 11.20
CA ILE A 217 -0.63 -33.38 11.31
C ILE A 217 -2.07 -33.36 11.81
N GLU A 218 -2.36 -32.44 12.73
CA GLU A 218 -3.63 -32.38 13.44
C GLU A 218 -4.29 -31.00 13.31
N LYS A 219 -5.59 -30.96 13.61
CA LYS A 219 -6.31 -29.70 13.76
C LYS A 219 -5.71 -28.90 14.92
N GLY A 220 -5.47 -27.62 14.68
CA GLY A 220 -4.94 -26.69 15.68
C GLY A 220 -3.46 -26.40 15.52
N ASP A 221 -2.75 -27.22 14.73
CA ASP A 221 -1.35 -27.00 14.38
C ASP A 221 -1.16 -25.66 13.68
N VAL A 222 0.00 -25.07 13.91
CA VAL A 222 0.38 -23.80 13.30
C VAL A 222 1.59 -24.03 12.41
N VAL A 223 1.45 -23.86 11.10
CA VAL A 223 2.57 -24.01 10.17
C VAL A 223 3.52 -22.82 10.32
N LEU A 224 4.81 -23.11 10.45
CA LEU A 224 5.88 -22.13 10.57
C LEU A 224 6.75 -22.05 9.33
N SER A 225 7.09 -23.21 8.75
CA SER A 225 7.91 -23.28 7.55
C SER A 225 7.55 -24.49 6.70
N TYR A 226 7.79 -24.36 5.41
CA TYR A 226 7.63 -25.42 4.42
C TYR A 226 8.83 -25.39 3.49
N ASN A 227 9.45 -26.54 3.24
CA ASN A 227 10.65 -26.68 2.43
C ASN A 227 11.76 -25.68 2.85
N ASN A 228 12.02 -25.57 4.15
CA ASN A 228 12.99 -24.64 4.75
C ASN A 228 12.70 -23.14 4.51
N GLN A 229 11.54 -22.78 3.96
CA GLN A 229 11.12 -21.40 3.80
C GLN A 229 10.08 -21.02 4.86
N ARG A 230 10.24 -19.86 5.50
CA ARG A 230 9.28 -19.35 6.50
C ARG A 230 7.96 -18.98 5.83
N MET A 231 6.86 -19.38 6.44
CA MET A 231 5.50 -19.19 5.94
C MET A 231 4.72 -18.30 6.89
N PHE A 232 4.24 -17.16 6.40
CA PHE A 232 3.43 -16.19 7.16
C PHE A 232 1.97 -16.20 6.72
N THR A 233 1.68 -16.56 5.46
CA THR A 233 0.32 -16.54 4.90
C THR A 233 -0.08 -17.85 4.22
N TRP A 234 -1.38 -18.15 4.23
CA TRP A 234 -1.88 -19.36 3.59
C TRP A 234 -1.67 -19.36 2.06
N GLN A 235 -1.59 -18.18 1.45
CA GLN A 235 -1.25 -18.02 0.03
C GLN A 235 0.17 -18.48 -0.26
N GLU A 236 1.14 -18.11 0.59
CA GLU A 236 2.54 -18.56 0.48
C GLU A 236 2.62 -20.08 0.59
N LEU A 237 1.98 -20.68 1.60
CA LEU A 237 1.98 -22.14 1.75
C LEU A 237 1.34 -22.84 0.55
N LYS A 238 0.21 -22.31 0.03
CA LYS A 238 -0.43 -22.84 -1.17
C LYS A 238 0.51 -22.77 -2.38
N GLY A 239 1.17 -21.63 -2.59
CA GLY A 239 2.17 -21.48 -3.66
C GLY A 239 3.31 -22.48 -3.52
N ALA A 240 3.91 -22.55 -2.33
CA ALA A 240 5.03 -23.44 -2.04
C ALA A 240 4.69 -24.92 -2.25
N THR A 241 3.45 -25.36 -1.97
CA THR A 241 3.01 -26.74 -2.24
C THR A 241 2.90 -27.09 -3.73
N THR A 242 2.82 -26.08 -4.61
CA THR A 242 2.74 -26.24 -6.07
C THR A 242 4.06 -26.01 -6.79
N GLU A 243 5.03 -25.39 -6.12
CA GLU A 243 6.40 -25.26 -6.61
C GLU A 243 7.10 -26.63 -6.57
N GLY A 244 7.99 -26.94 -7.51
CA GLY A 244 8.73 -28.20 -7.52
C GLY A 244 7.98 -29.38 -8.15
N SER A 245 8.39 -30.60 -7.81
CA SER A 245 7.81 -31.83 -8.41
C SER A 245 6.69 -32.41 -7.56
N LEU A 246 5.57 -32.78 -8.19
CA LEU A 246 4.46 -33.45 -7.50
C LEU A 246 4.94 -34.73 -6.81
N GLY A 247 4.59 -34.92 -5.53
CA GLY A 247 4.98 -36.10 -4.74
C GLY A 247 6.39 -36.08 -4.18
N GLU A 248 7.21 -35.07 -4.49
CA GLU A 248 8.52 -34.85 -3.86
C GLU A 248 8.36 -34.66 -2.34
N PHE A 249 9.17 -35.34 -1.53
CA PHE A 249 9.11 -35.20 -0.08
C PHE A 249 9.88 -33.97 0.40
N VAL A 250 9.22 -33.12 1.18
CA VAL A 250 9.80 -31.89 1.74
C VAL A 250 9.50 -31.77 3.23
N SER A 251 10.36 -31.04 3.96
CA SER A 251 10.17 -30.80 5.38
C SER A 251 9.16 -29.69 5.63
N MET A 252 8.21 -29.94 6.53
CA MET A 252 7.27 -28.95 7.07
C MET A 252 7.47 -28.86 8.58
N THR A 253 7.66 -27.64 9.08
CA THR A 253 7.76 -27.39 10.53
C THR A 253 6.47 -26.74 11.01
N ILE A 254 5.91 -27.28 12.08
CA ILE A 254 4.73 -26.74 12.75
C ILE A 254 5.04 -26.39 14.21
N TYR A 255 4.12 -25.66 14.82
CA TYR A 255 4.03 -25.41 16.25
C TYR A 255 2.73 -26.02 16.80
N ARG A 256 2.86 -26.83 17.84
CA ARG A 256 1.75 -27.48 18.54
C ARG A 256 2.03 -27.45 20.04
N ALA A 257 1.12 -26.82 20.81
CA ALA A 257 1.15 -26.82 22.28
C ALA A 257 2.49 -26.39 22.94
N GLY A 258 3.23 -25.46 22.34
CA GLY A 258 4.52 -24.99 22.88
C GLY A 258 5.75 -25.64 22.24
N GLU A 259 5.56 -26.68 21.42
CA GLU A 259 6.64 -27.46 20.84
C GLU A 259 6.66 -27.35 19.31
N HIS A 260 7.86 -27.55 18.74
CA HIS A 260 8.07 -27.59 17.31
C HIS A 260 8.13 -29.03 16.82
N TYR A 261 7.33 -29.34 15.81
CA TYR A 261 7.36 -30.65 15.15
C TYR A 261 7.80 -30.47 13.70
N SER A 262 8.62 -31.41 13.21
CA SER A 262 9.04 -31.46 11.82
C SER A 262 8.51 -32.74 11.17
N PHE A 263 7.77 -32.56 10.08
CA PHE A 263 7.17 -33.64 9.31
C PHE A 263 7.74 -33.64 7.89
N THR A 264 7.86 -34.82 7.30
CA THR A 264 8.24 -34.96 5.89
C THR A 264 6.97 -35.27 5.11
N VAL A 265 6.51 -34.32 4.30
CA VAL A 265 5.25 -34.39 3.54
C VAL A 265 5.50 -34.42 2.04
N PRO A 266 4.68 -35.14 1.25
CA PRO A 266 4.77 -35.07 -0.21
C PRO A 266 4.22 -33.72 -0.71
N ARG A 267 4.86 -33.13 -1.72
CA ARG A 267 4.36 -31.95 -2.42
C ARG A 267 3.04 -32.27 -3.13
N GLY A 268 2.13 -31.30 -3.14
CA GLY A 268 0.80 -31.41 -3.73
C GLY A 268 -0.32 -31.17 -2.71
N PRO A 269 -1.53 -31.70 -2.96
CA PRO A 269 -2.67 -31.49 -2.07
C PRO A 269 -2.47 -32.25 -0.74
N LEU A 270 -2.21 -31.52 0.33
CA LEU A 270 -2.00 -32.09 1.67
C LEU A 270 -3.30 -32.53 2.37
N GLY A 271 -4.47 -32.11 1.87
CA GLY A 271 -5.77 -32.44 2.48
C GLY A 271 -6.06 -31.68 3.78
N ILE A 272 -5.62 -30.43 3.89
CA ILE A 272 -5.83 -29.57 5.07
C ILE A 272 -6.69 -28.34 4.72
N GLN A 273 -7.47 -27.87 5.68
CA GLN A 273 -8.10 -26.54 5.62
C GLN A 273 -7.26 -25.55 6.39
N LEU A 274 -6.94 -24.42 5.76
CA LEU A 274 -6.09 -23.37 6.32
C LEU A 274 -6.93 -22.25 6.91
N GLY A 275 -6.45 -21.69 8.01
CA GLY A 275 -6.89 -20.44 8.60
C GLY A 275 -5.68 -19.56 8.88
N ALA A 276 -5.94 -18.32 9.30
CA ALA A 276 -4.89 -17.40 9.72
C ALA A 276 -4.95 -17.22 11.25
N THR A 277 -3.79 -17.10 11.88
CA THR A 277 -3.69 -16.79 13.31
C THR A 277 -2.53 -15.84 13.55
N ARG A 278 -2.48 -15.29 14.76
CA ARG A 278 -1.35 -14.49 15.24
C ARG A 278 -0.68 -15.21 16.41
N LEU A 279 0.63 -15.33 16.38
CA LEU A 279 1.47 -15.88 17.44
C LEU A 279 2.63 -14.92 17.69
N GLU A 280 3.15 -14.86 18.91
CA GLU A 280 4.38 -14.12 19.16
C GLU A 280 5.56 -14.76 18.39
N PRO A 281 6.48 -13.94 17.83
CA PRO A 281 7.68 -14.41 17.15
C PRO A 281 8.58 -15.33 17.97
#